data_AF-A0A8T5F9W2-F1
#
_entry.id   AF-A0A8T5F9W2-F1
#
_cell.length_a   1.000
_cell.length_b   1.000
_cell.length_c   1.000
_cell.angle_alpha   90.00
_cell.angle_beta   90.00
_cell.angle_gamma   90.00
#
_symmetry.space_group_name_H-M   'P 1'
#
loop_
_entity.id
_entity.type
_entity.pdbx_description
1 polymer ?
#
loop_
_entity_poly.entity_id
_entity_poly.type
_entity_poly.pdbx_seq_one_letter_code
_entity_poly.pdbx_strand_id
1 'polypeptide(L)' 'MAKDVIGGRPVDITKESGAIKVVFHPMAKNATKPDAVVFSIKLTKADLDKLKKGL' A
#
# COMPACT_ATOMS: atom_id res chain seq x y z
N MET A 1 9.51 -12.05 -7.73
CA MET A 1 9.59 -10.93 -6.75
C MET A 1 8.30 -10.97 -5.97
N ALA A 2 8.34 -11.26 -4.67
CA ALA A 2 7.13 -11.44 -3.87
C ALA A 2 6.44 -10.08 -3.71
N LYS A 3 5.21 -9.96 -4.20
CA LYS A 3 4.37 -8.79 -3.91
C LYS A 3 4.08 -8.81 -2.42
N ASP A 4 4.31 -7.67 -1.76
CA ASP A 4 3.95 -7.51 -0.35
C ASP A 4 2.43 -7.69 -0.19
N VAL A 5 2.00 -8.21 0.95
CA VAL A 5 0.58 -8.45 1.23
C VAL A 5 0.21 -7.81 2.56
N ILE A 6 -0.74 -6.86 2.54
CA ILE A 6 -1.27 -6.21 3.74
C ILE A 6 -2.76 -6.56 3.84
N GLY A 7 -3.18 -7.17 4.95
CA GLY A 7 -4.59 -7.54 5.17
C GLY A 7 -5.16 -8.49 4.11
N GLY A 8 -4.33 -9.36 3.53
CA GLY A 8 -4.71 -10.26 2.44
C GLY A 8 -4.78 -9.61 1.06
N ARG A 9 -4.47 -8.31 0.94
CA ARG A 9 -4.43 -7.58 -0.34
C ARG A 9 -3.00 -7.47 -0.88
N PRO A 10 -2.76 -7.76 -2.17
CA PRO A 10 -1.48 -7.48 -2.80
C PRO A 10 -1.22 -5.98 -2.79
N VAL A 11 -0.02 -5.59 -2.37
CA VAL A 11 0.42 -4.20 -2.32
C VAL A 11 1.78 -4.01 -2.96
N ASP A 12 1.98 -2.82 -3.50
CA ASP A 12 3.27 -2.30 -3.93
C ASP A 12 3.69 -1.16 -3.00
N ILE A 13 4.83 -1.33 -2.33
CA ILE A 13 5.37 -0.36 -1.39
C ILE A 13 6.57 0.33 -2.04
N THR A 14 6.46 1.62 -2.27
CA THR A 14 7.52 2.45 -2.83
C THR A 14 7.97 3.48 -1.80
N LYS A 15 9.28 3.54 -1.54
CA LYS A 15 9.86 4.56 -0.65
C LYS A 15 10.31 5.74 -1.51
N GLU A 16 9.65 6.88 -1.35
CA GLU A 16 10.01 8.13 -2.02
C GLU A 16 10.59 9.07 -0.96
N SER A 17 11.83 9.55 -1.11
CA SER A 17 12.55 10.45 -0.19
C SER A 17 11.70 11.13 0.91
N GLY A 18 11.57 10.48 2.07
CA GLY A 18 10.86 10.98 3.25
C GLY A 18 9.39 10.53 3.43
N ALA A 19 8.84 9.80 2.48
CA ALA A 19 7.49 9.26 2.46
C ALA A 19 7.46 7.80 1.98
N ILE A 20 6.42 7.07 2.37
CA ILE A 20 6.15 5.70 1.91
C ILE A 20 4.85 5.76 1.13
N LYS A 21 4.89 5.41 -0.14
CA LYS A 21 3.71 5.19 -0.96
C LYS A 21 3.36 3.72 -0.91
N VAL A 22 2.12 3.41 -0.56
CA VAL A 22 1.58 2.05 -0.58
C VAL A 22 0.42 2.02 -1.56
N VAL A 23 0.51 1.18 -2.57
CA VAL A 23 -0.49 0.98 -3.62
C VAL A 23 -1.12 -0.38 -3.38
N PHE A 24 -2.44 -0.41 -3.24
CA PHE A 24 -3.22 -1.63 -3.05
C PHE A 24 -3.84 -2.05 -4.38
N HIS A 25 -3.69 -3.34 -4.67
CA HIS A 25 -4.22 -3.99 -5.85
C HIS A 25 -5.43 -4.89 -5.51
N PRO A 26 -6.24 -5.30 -6.51
CA PRO A 26 -7.39 -6.14 -6.29
C PRO A 26 -6.98 -7.52 -5.76
N MET A 27 -7.78 -8.09 -4.85
CA MET A 27 -7.58 -9.47 -4.37
C MET A 27 -8.10 -10.53 -5.34
N ALA A 28 -8.96 -10.14 -6.29
CA ALA A 28 -9.65 -11.10 -7.12
C ALA A 28 -8.64 -11.78 -8.06
N LYS A 29 -8.49 -13.10 -7.90
CA LYS A 29 -7.68 -13.96 -8.78
C LYS A 29 -8.10 -13.88 -10.26
N ASN A 30 -9.31 -13.39 -10.52
CA ASN A 30 -9.88 -13.20 -11.86
C ASN A 30 -10.15 -11.71 -12.19
N ALA A 31 -9.48 -10.78 -11.51
CA ALA A 31 -9.58 -9.37 -11.85
C ALA A 31 -9.14 -9.18 -13.30
N THR A 32 -9.96 -8.50 -14.11
CA THR A 32 -9.62 -8.14 -15.51
C THR A 32 -8.35 -7.30 -15.60
N LYS A 33 -7.97 -6.64 -14.49
CA LYS A 33 -6.74 -5.88 -14.31
C LYS A 33 -6.13 -6.20 -12.93
N PRO A 34 -5.31 -7.27 -12.80
CA PRO A 34 -4.73 -7.69 -11.52
C PRO A 34 -3.75 -6.66 -10.93
N ASP A 35 -3.20 -5.77 -11.77
CA ASP A 35 -2.31 -4.67 -11.36
C ASP A 35 -3.03 -3.31 -11.27
N ALA A 36 -4.37 -3.29 -11.32
CA ALA A 36 -5.11 -2.04 -11.15
C ALA A 36 -4.81 -1.43 -9.78
N VAL A 37 -4.71 -0.10 -9.71
CA VAL A 37 -4.65 0.61 -8.44
C VAL A 37 -6.06 0.72 -7.90
N VAL A 38 -6.37 -0.03 -6.85
CA VAL A 38 -7.66 0.07 -6.15
C VAL A 38 -7.63 1.24 -5.18
N PHE A 39 -6.51 1.37 -4.47
CA PHE A 39 -6.31 2.40 -3.48
C PHE A 39 -4.83 2.70 -3.37
N SER A 40 -4.45 3.95 -3.09
CA SER A 40 -3.06 4.29 -2.83
C SER A 40 -2.98 5.31 -1.73
N ILE A 41 -2.10 5.08 -0.76
CA ILE A 41 -1.79 6.03 0.29
C ILE A 41 -0.36 6.48 0.15
N LYS A 42 -0.11 7.75 0.43
CA LYS A 42 1.23 8.29 0.62
C LYS A 42 1.33 8.73 2.07
N LEU A 43 2.09 7.97 2.86
CA LEU A 43 2.34 8.25 4.25
C LEU A 43 3.65 9.03 4.35
N THR A 44 3.56 10.27 4.82
CA THR A 44 4.77 10.99 5.23
C THR A 44 5.21 10.54 6.61
N LYS A 45 6.42 10.94 7.01
CA LYS A 45 6.91 10.66 8.36
C LYS A 45 5.97 11.21 9.45
N ALA A 46 5.33 12.36 9.21
CA ALA A 46 4.35 12.94 10.12
C ALA A 46 3.05 12.11 10.23
N ASP A 47 2.61 11.49 9.12
CA ASP A 47 1.43 10.62 9.13
C ASP A 47 1.70 9.30 9.85
N LEU A 48 2.91 8.74 9.69
CA LEU A 48 3.36 7.58 10.46
C LEU A 48 3.40 7.86 11.97
N ASP A 49 3.88 9.04 12.38
CA ASP A 49 3.88 9.48 13.77
C ASP A 49 2.46 9.62 14.34
N LYS A 50 1.50 10.12 13.54
CA LYS A 50 0.07 10.16 13.94
C LYS A 50 -0.53 8.76 14.10
N LEU A 51 -0.27 7.85 13.15
CA LEU A 51 -0.73 6.45 13.23
C LEU A 51 -0.18 5.74 14.46
N LYS A 52 1.10 5.93 14.78
CA LYS A 52 1.72 5.36 15.99
C LYS A 52 1.13 5.89 17.30
N LYS A 53 0.64 7.13 17.32
CA LYS A 53 -0.04 7.71 18.50
C LYS A 53 -1.47 7.21 18.70
N GLY A 54 -2.09 6.66 17.65
CA GLY A 54 -3.44 6.09 17.71
C GLY A 54 -3.48 4.59 18.01
N LEU A 55 -2.31 3.94 18.10
CA LEU A 55 -2.10 2.58 18.61
C LEU A 55 -1.68 2.63 20.07
#